data_AF-A0A9D4KLW6-F1
#
_entry.id   AF-A0A9D4KLW6-F1
#
_cell.length_a   1.000
_cell.length_b   1.000
_cell.length_c   1.000
_cell.angle_alpha   90.00
_cell.angle_beta   90.00
_cell.angle_gamma   90.00
#
_symmetry.space_group_name_H-M   'P 1'
#
loop_
_entity.id
_entity.type
_entity.pdbx_description
1 polymer ?
#
loop_
_entity_poly.entity_id
_entity_poly.type
_entity_poly.pdbx_seq_one_letter_code
_entity_poly.pdbx_strand_id
1 'polypeptide(L)' 'MQDAATRTRKKRIMWPNASDKKSWKQLDENLDIILETTLQGPVDQKLTTLTTVIYTVGKERFGLEEGVARKEPPKPYGQS' A
#
# COMPACT_ATOMS: atom_id res chain seq x y z
N MET A 1 -1.57 -15.07 27.78
CA MET A 1 -2.07 -15.39 26.43
C MET A 1 -1.70 -14.23 25.54
N GLN A 2 -0.73 -14.40 24.64
CA GLN A 2 -0.33 -13.35 23.69
C GLN A 2 -0.98 -13.70 22.35
N ASP A 3 -2.03 -12.96 21.99
CA ASP A 3 -2.61 -12.97 20.66
C ASP A 3 -1.55 -12.48 19.67
N ALA A 4 -0.95 -13.41 18.93
CA ALA A 4 -0.14 -13.13 17.76
C ALA A 4 -1.06 -12.50 16.71
N ALA A 5 -1.21 -11.18 16.79
CA ALA A 5 -1.98 -10.38 15.86
C ALA A 5 -1.50 -10.68 14.44
N THR A 6 -2.30 -11.46 13.71
CA THR A 6 -2.23 -11.57 12.26
C THR A 6 -2.60 -10.20 11.68
N ARG A 7 -1.67 -9.23 11.72
CA ARG A 7 -1.74 -8.05 10.87
C ARG A 7 -1.57 -8.56 9.45
N THR A 8 -2.69 -8.85 8.79
CA THR A 8 -2.72 -9.17 7.37
C THR A 8 -2.00 -8.04 6.62
N ARG A 9 -0.92 -8.40 5.92
CA ARG A 9 -0.12 -7.42 5.18
C ARG A 9 -1.01 -6.79 4.11
N LYS A 10 -1.05 -5.46 4.08
CA LYS A 10 -1.73 -4.70 3.01
C LYS A 10 -1.21 -5.16 1.64
N LYS A 11 -2.11 -5.35 0.67
CA LYS A 11 -1.74 -5.64 -0.73
C LYS A 11 -0.91 -4.48 -1.28
N ARG A 12 0.03 -4.78 -2.19
CA ARG A 12 0.90 -3.75 -2.77
C ARG A 12 0.12 -2.93 -3.79
N ILE A 13 0.38 -1.62 -3.81
CA ILE A 13 -0.17 -0.69 -4.80
C ILE A 13 0.70 -0.78 -6.06
N MET A 14 0.08 -0.77 -7.23
CA MET A 14 0.79 -0.73 -8.51
C MET A 14 1.28 0.69 -8.79
N TRP A 15 2.33 1.13 -8.10
CA TRP A 15 2.84 2.49 -8.26
C TRP A 15 3.25 2.76 -9.72
N PRO A 16 3.02 4.00 -10.21
CA PRO A 16 3.44 4.36 -11.55
C PRO A 16 4.97 4.30 -11.66
N ASN A 17 5.47 4.15 -12.88
CA ASN A 17 6.91 4.19 -13.12
C ASN A 17 7.48 5.52 -12.59
N ALA A 18 8.69 5.49 -12.01
CA ALA A 18 9.36 6.69 -11.52
C ALA A 18 9.50 7.79 -12.59
N SER A 19 9.54 7.43 -13.87
CA SER A 19 9.60 8.40 -14.98
C SER A 19 8.26 9.05 -15.32
N ASP A 20 7.12 8.51 -14.85
CA ASP A 20 5.79 9.07 -15.10
C ASP A 20 5.52 10.27 -14.18
N LYS A 21 6.20 11.38 -14.49
CA LYS A 21 6.12 12.64 -13.74
C LYS A 21 4.69 13.16 -13.64
N LYS A 22 3.85 12.91 -14.64
CA LYS A 22 2.46 13.41 -14.66
C LYS A 22 1.63 12.70 -13.59
N SER A 23 1.67 11.37 -13.56
CA SER A 23 0.92 10.60 -12.56
C SER A 23 1.42 10.88 -11.13
N TRP A 24 2.73 11.03 -10.94
CA TRP A 24 3.30 11.41 -9.65
C TRP A 24 2.89 12.82 -9.21
N LYS A 25 2.97 13.81 -10.12
CA LYS A 25 2.58 15.19 -9.81
C LYS A 25 1.11 15.27 -9.41
N GLN A 26 0.23 14.60 -10.16
CA GLN A 26 -1.20 14.61 -9.82
C GLN A 26 -1.50 13.83 -8.53
N LEU A 27 -0.67 12.86 -8.15
CA LEU A 27 -0.82 12.19 -6.86
C LEU A 27 -0.45 13.13 -5.73
N ASP A 28 0.67 13.84 -5.87
CA ASP A 28 1.16 14.84 -4.92
C ASP A 28 0.12 15.95 -4.68
N GLU A 29 -0.39 16.56 -5.75
CA GLU A 29 -1.44 17.59 -5.68
C GLU A 29 -2.71 17.09 -4.97
N ASN A 30 -3.14 15.85 -5.24
CA ASN A 30 -4.30 15.28 -4.58
C ASN A 30 -4.04 15.01 -3.09
N LEU A 31 -2.86 14.49 -2.75
CA LEU A 31 -2.50 14.19 -1.38
C LEU A 31 -2.36 15.47 -0.55
N ASP A 32 -1.81 16.54 -1.12
CA ASP A 32 -1.68 17.84 -0.46
C ASP A 32 -3.04 18.34 0.04
N ILE A 33 -4.02 18.43 -0.87
CA ILE A 33 -5.40 18.87 -0.56
C ILE A 33 -6.06 17.97 0.49
N ILE A 34 -5.93 16.64 0.34
CA ILE A 34 -6.57 15.69 1.26
C ILE A 34 -5.90 15.77 2.63
N LEU A 35 -4.58 15.89 2.70
CA LEU A 35 -3.86 15.88 3.97
C LEU A 35 -4.05 17.18 4.73
N GLU A 36 -4.10 18.33 4.05
CA GLU A 36 -4.45 19.61 4.68
C GLU A 36 -5.80 19.55 5.41
N THR A 37 -6.78 18.86 4.82
CA THR A 37 -8.13 18.76 5.38
C THR A 37 -8.29 17.63 6.40
N THR A 38 -7.49 16.56 6.31
CA THR A 38 -7.67 15.34 7.14
C THR A 38 -6.67 15.20 8.29
N LEU A 39 -5.52 15.87 8.25
CA LEU A 39 -4.49 15.75 9.30
C LEU A 39 -4.78 16.65 10.49
N GLN A 40 -5.53 16.12 11.45
CA GLN A 40 -5.81 16.77 12.73
C GLN A 40 -5.32 15.93 13.91
N GLY A 41 -5.08 16.59 15.05
CA GLY A 41 -4.74 15.91 16.31
C GLY A 41 -3.23 15.69 16.55
N PRO A 42 -2.89 14.80 17.51
CA PRO A 42 -1.51 14.48 17.89
C PRO A 42 -0.70 13.81 16.78
N VAL A 43 0.62 13.82 16.91
CA VAL A 43 1.56 13.33 15.89
C VAL A 43 1.32 11.86 15.51
N ASP A 44 1.12 10.98 16.49
CA ASP A 44 0.87 9.56 16.22
C ASP A 44 -0.41 9.31 15.42
N GLN A 45 -1.45 10.11 15.71
CA GLN A 45 -2.71 10.08 14.98
C GLN A 45 -2.50 10.58 13.54
N LYS A 46 -1.77 11.69 13.37
CA LYS A 46 -1.43 12.22 12.05
C LYS A 46 -0.66 11.22 11.19
N LEU A 47 0.33 10.53 11.74
CA LEU A 47 1.09 9.49 11.03
C LEU A 47 0.20 8.31 10.61
N THR A 48 -0.70 7.89 11.49
CA THR A 48 -1.66 6.81 11.20
C THR A 48 -2.64 7.23 10.10
N THR A 49 -3.17 8.44 10.16
CA THR A 49 -4.07 9.00 9.14
C THR A 49 -3.34 9.16 7.81
N LEU A 50 -2.15 9.78 7.79
CA LEU A 50 -1.30 9.96 6.62
C LEU A 50 -1.07 8.65 5.87
N THR A 51 -0.57 7.63 6.58
CA THR A 51 -0.30 6.31 5.99
C THR A 51 -1.56 5.61 5.49
N THR A 52 -2.72 5.93 6.08
CA THR A 52 -4.02 5.42 5.64
C THR A 52 -4.48 6.13 4.37
N VAL A 53 -4.45 7.47 4.28
CA VAL A 53 -4.93 8.16 3.08
C VAL A 53 -4.01 7.90 1.89
N ILE A 54 -2.68 7.90 2.06
CA ILE A 54 -1.74 7.59 0.97
C ILE A 54 -2.04 6.20 0.39
N TYR A 55 -2.29 5.22 1.27
CA TYR A 55 -2.63 3.87 0.83
C TYR A 55 -3.98 3.81 0.11
N THR A 56 -5.01 4.47 0.64
CA THR A 56 -6.35 4.48 0.04
C THR A 56 -6.35 5.16 -1.31
N VAL A 57 -5.79 6.37 -1.42
CA VAL A 57 -5.70 7.14 -2.67
C VAL A 57 -4.88 6.37 -3.71
N GLY A 58 -3.72 5.84 -3.31
CA GLY A 58 -2.88 5.04 -4.21
C GLY A 58 -3.58 3.78 -4.71
N LYS A 59 -4.28 3.06 -3.82
CA LYS A 59 -5.09 1.88 -4.18
C LYS A 59 -6.21 2.23 -5.16
N GLU A 60 -6.95 3.29 -4.90
CA GLU A 60 -8.10 3.69 -5.73
C GLU A 60 -7.66 4.14 -7.12
N ARG A 61 -6.52 4.81 -7.21
CA ARG A 61 -6.02 5.39 -8.45
C ARG A 61 -5.25 4.41 -9.32
N PHE A 62 -4.40 3.59 -8.71
CA PHE A 62 -3.47 2.72 -9.45
C PHE A 62 -3.81 1.24 -9.32
N GLY A 63 -4.74 0.87 -8.45
CA GLY A 63 -5.06 -0.52 -8.17
C GLY A 63 -4.02 -1.21 -7.28
N LEU A 64 -4.19 -2.52 -7.14
CA LEU A 64 -3.35 -3.37 -6.32
C LEU A 64 -2.69 -4.42 -7.20
N GLU A 65 -1.46 -4.78 -6.88
CA GLU A 65 -0.79 -5.91 -7.51
C GLU A 65 -1.65 -7.16 -7.29
N GLU A 66 -1.99 -7.85 -8.38
CA GLU A 66 -2.50 -9.21 -8.28
C GLU A 66 -1.42 -10.05 -7.63
N GLY A 67 -1.73 -10.62 -6.46
CA GLY A 67 -0.74 -11.33 -5.66
C GLY A 67 -0.10 -12.40 -6.52
N VAL A 68 1.23 -12.35 -6.67
CA VAL A 68 1.98 -13.47 -7.23
C VAL A 68 1.60 -14.66 -6.36
N ALA A 69 0.79 -15.58 -6.91
CA ALA A 69 0.57 -16.87 -6.28
C ALA A 69 1.97 -17.37 -5.96
N ARG A 70 2.25 -17.66 -4.68
CA ARG A 70 3.53 -18.25 -4.29
C ARG A 70 3.72 -19.42 -5.23
N LYS A 71 4.69 -19.34 -6.16
CA LYS A 71 5.03 -20.49 -6.99
C LYS A 71 5.35 -21.58 -5.98
N GLU A 72 4.54 -22.64 -5.96
CA GLU A 72 4.79 -23.77 -5.09
C GLU A 72 6.27 -24.16 -5.28
N PRO A 73 7.03 -24.39 -4.20
CA PRO A 73 8.39 -24.86 -4.34
C PRO A 73 8.36 -26.11 -5.23
N PRO A 74 9.26 -26.22 -6.23
CA PRO A 74 9.27 -27.36 -7.13
C PRO A 74 9.31 -28.64 -6.28
N LYS A 75 8.36 -29.56 -6.54
CA LYS A 75 8.33 -30.87 -5.86
C LYS A 75 9.72 -31.52 -6.00
N PRO A 76 10.34 -31.99 -4.91
CA PRO A 76 11.62 -32.67 -5.03
C PRO A 76 11.44 -33.90 -5.93
N TYR A 77 12.21 -33.92 -7.03
CA TYR A 77 12.24 -35.06 -7.94
C TYR A 77 12.75 -36.29 -7.17
N GLY A 78 11.90 -37.29 -7.01
CA GLY A 78 12.27 -38.58 -6.41
C GLY A 78 11.29 -39.05 -5.34
N GLN A 79 10.13 -39.54 -5.76
CA GLN A 79 9.51 -40.68 -5.10
C GLN A 79 9.14 -41.67 -6.21
N SER A 80 9.87 -42.78 -6.20
CA SER A 80 9.75 -43.95 -7.06
C SER A 80 8.47 -44.73 -6.80
#